data_AF-A0A972E5U5-F1
#
_entry.id   AF-A0A972E5U5-F1
#
_cell.length_a   1.000
_cell.length_b   1.000
_cell.length_c   1.000
_cell.angle_alpha   90.00
_cell.angle_beta   90.00
_cell.angle_gamma   90.00
#
_symmetry.space_group_name_H-M   'P 1'
#
loop_
_entity.id
_entity.type
_entity.pdbx_description
1 polymer ?
#
loop_
_entity_poly.entity_id
_entity_poly.type
_entity_poly.pdbx_seq_one_letter_code
_entity_poly.pdbx_strand_id
1 'polypeptide(L)'
;MYTQCNTDSELNALFVFCDIRDMTEAFEAIKKMQFFAKIIPTPKDVFPAESLSIAVKKEDIGILSDKLQELKIKPIKTVSLEKCVFSYTYGSAV
;
A
#
# COMPACT_ATOMS: atom_id res chain seq x y z
N MET A 1 -3.42 18.99 -8.08
CA MET A 1 -4.30 19.58 -7.04
C MET A 1 -4.29 18.58 -5.89
N TYR A 2 -3.74 18.94 -4.73
CA TYR A 2 -3.56 18.03 -3.59
C TYR A 2 -4.66 18.30 -2.57
N THR A 3 -5.58 17.37 -2.39
CA THR A 3 -6.72 17.48 -1.49
C THR A 3 -6.38 17.00 -0.08
N GLN A 4 -6.89 17.73 0.91
CA GLN A 4 -6.77 17.49 2.35
C GLN A 4 -7.13 16.05 2.70
N CYS A 5 -6.24 15.39 3.45
CA CYS A 5 -6.44 14.04 3.97
C CYS A 5 -7.41 14.10 5.16
N ASN A 6 -8.52 13.36 5.09
CA ASN A 6 -9.33 13.06 6.27
C ASN A 6 -8.60 11.97 7.06
N THR A 7 -8.35 12.29 8.33
CA THR A 7 -7.44 11.62 9.27
C THR A 7 -7.76 10.17 9.65
N ASP A 8 -8.86 9.57 9.16
CA ASP A 8 -9.27 8.21 9.55
C ASP A 8 -8.83 7.10 8.57
N SER A 9 -8.22 7.44 7.43
CA SER A 9 -7.85 6.44 6.39
C SER A 9 -6.54 6.77 5.69
N GLU A 10 -5.54 7.20 6.46
CA GLU A 10 -4.23 7.54 5.91
C GLU A 10 -3.41 6.30 5.56
N LEU A 11 -3.66 5.74 4.38
CA LEU A 11 -2.74 4.80 3.74
C LEU A 11 -1.50 5.57 3.30
N ASN A 12 -0.47 5.60 4.14
CA ASN A 12 0.77 6.37 3.97
C ASN A 12 2.01 5.47 3.94
N ALA A 13 1.83 4.19 3.65
CA ALA A 13 2.90 3.24 3.43
C ALA A 13 2.59 2.32 2.25
N LEU A 14 3.64 1.90 1.54
CA LEU A 14 3.55 1.06 0.35
C LEU A 14 4.49 -0.13 0.47
N PHE A 15 3.95 -1.32 0.23
CA PHE A 15 4.72 -2.50 -0.14
C PHE A 15 4.69 -2.66 -1.65
N VAL A 16 5.83 -2.53 -2.31
CA VAL A 16 5.97 -2.56 -3.78
C VAL A 16 6.25 -3.98 -4.25
N PHE A 17 5.50 -4.44 -5.25
CA PHE A 17 5.62 -5.77 -5.85
C PHE A 17 5.68 -5.69 -7.38
N CYS A 18 6.55 -6.50 -7.99
CA CYS A 18 6.54 -6.72 -9.44
C CYS A 18 5.82 -8.01 -9.83
N ASP A 19 5.75 -9.00 -8.93
CA ASP A 19 5.01 -10.25 -9.17
C ASP A 19 3.58 -10.11 -8.64
N ILE A 20 2.61 -10.31 -9.53
CA ILE A 20 1.17 -10.25 -9.22
C ILE A 20 0.78 -11.37 -8.23
N ARG A 21 1.41 -12.54 -8.31
CA ARG A 21 1.12 -13.66 -7.40
C ARG A 21 1.50 -13.30 -5.97
N ASP A 22 2.73 -12.86 -5.76
CA ASP A 22 3.25 -12.49 -4.45
C ASP A 22 2.45 -11.32 -3.85
N MET A 23 2.06 -10.34 -4.68
CA MET A 23 1.19 -9.24 -4.28
C MET A 23 -0.20 -9.72 -3.86
N THR A 24 -0.81 -10.63 -4.61
CA THR A 24 -2.15 -11.15 -4.32
C THR A 24 -2.14 -11.93 -3.00
N GLU A 25 -1.15 -12.79 -2.80
CA GLU A 25 -1.00 -13.57 -1.57
C GLU A 25 -0.74 -12.68 -0.35
N ALA A 26 0.13 -11.67 -0.50
CA ALA A 26 0.35 -10.65 0.51
C ALA A 26 -0.96 -9.91 0.86
N PHE A 27 -1.73 -9.48 -0.14
CA PHE A 27 -2.96 -8.75 0.07
C PHE A 27 -4.01 -9.60 0.79
N GLU A 28 -4.16 -10.87 0.42
CA GLU A 28 -5.06 -11.80 1.12
C GLU A 28 -4.65 -12.01 2.58
N ALA A 29 -3.35 -12.16 2.87
CA ALA A 29 -2.85 -12.30 4.22
C ALA A 29 -3.18 -11.06 5.07
N ILE A 30 -2.96 -9.87 4.53
CA ILE A 30 -3.25 -8.59 5.19
C ILE A 30 -4.77 -8.47 5.46
N LYS A 31 -5.62 -8.83 4.50
CA LYS A 31 -7.08 -8.82 4.70
C LYS A 31 -7.55 -9.81 5.76
N LYS A 32 -6.96 -11.02 5.83
CA LYS A 32 -7.29 -12.01 6.86
C LYS A 32 -6.97 -11.51 8.28
N MET A 33 -5.99 -10.62 8.41
CA MET A 33 -5.63 -9.98 9.66
C MET A 33 -6.50 -8.74 9.98
N GLN A 34 -7.51 -8.43 9.16
CA GLN A 34 -8.42 -7.29 9.31
C GLN A 34 -7.75 -5.91 9.24
N PHE A 35 -6.55 -5.81 8.66
CA PHE A 35 -5.91 -4.53 8.41
C PHE A 35 -6.53 -3.84 7.19
N PHE A 36 -6.60 -2.52 7.24
CA PHE A 36 -7.05 -1.72 6.12
C PHE A 36 -5.91 -1.62 5.09
N ALA A 37 -6.14 -2.17 3.90
CA ALA A 37 -5.16 -2.18 2.82
C ALA A 37 -5.84 -2.03 1.45
N LYS A 38 -5.10 -1.49 0.48
CA LYS A 38 -5.58 -1.32 -0.89
C LYS A 38 -4.48 -1.60 -1.91
N ILE A 39 -4.82 -2.30 -2.99
CA ILE A 39 -3.92 -2.43 -4.14
C ILE A 39 -4.02 -1.16 -4.98
N ILE A 40 -2.87 -0.56 -5.28
CA ILE A 40 -2.76 0.64 -6.10
C ILE A 40 -1.63 0.50 -7.13
N PRO A 41 -1.68 1.22 -8.26
CA PRO A 41 -0.50 1.43 -9.08
C PRO A 41 0.60 2.10 -8.26
N THR A 42 1.85 1.64 -8.43
CA THR A 42 2.97 2.25 -7.71
C THR A 42 3.26 3.64 -8.29
N PRO A 43 3.35 4.68 -7.45
CA PRO A 43 3.72 6.02 -7.93
C PRO A 43 5.11 6.00 -8.59
N LYS A 44 5.26 6.66 -9.75
CA LYS A 44 6.51 6.66 -10.53
C LYS A 44 7.70 7.29 -9.77
N ASP A 45 7.41 8.20 -8.86
CA ASP A 45 8.35 8.82 -7.93
C ASP A 45 8.84 7.85 -6.83
N VAL A 46 8.04 6.82 -6.53
CA VAL A 46 8.37 5.77 -5.55
C VAL A 46 9.14 4.62 -6.21
N PHE A 47 8.69 4.19 -7.39
CA PHE A 47 9.33 3.15 -8.19
C PHE A 47 9.17 3.46 -9.69
N PRO A 48 10.26 3.53 -10.47
CA PRO A 48 10.23 4.06 -11.83
C PRO A 48 9.58 3.13 -12.85
N ALA A 49 9.48 1.83 -12.56
CA ALA A 49 8.86 0.84 -13.44
C ALA A 49 7.37 0.66 -13.12
N GLU A 50 6.61 0.15 -14.10
CA GLU A 50 5.21 -0.22 -13.88
C GLU A 50 5.14 -1.40 -12.90
N SER A 51 4.63 -1.13 -11.69
CA SER A 51 4.48 -2.11 -10.62
C SER A 51 3.22 -1.85 -9.82
N LEU A 52 2.77 -2.84 -9.06
CA LEU A 52 1.65 -2.70 -8.14
C LEU A 52 2.17 -2.59 -6.70
N SER A 53 1.45 -1.83 -5.89
CA SER A 53 1.76 -1.67 -4.48
C SER A 53 0.54 -1.98 -3.62
N ILE A 54 0.79 -2.52 -2.44
CA ILE A 54 -0.22 -2.59 -1.38
C ILE A 54 -0.01 -1.38 -0.48
N ALA A 55 -0.99 -0.50 -0.48
CA ALA A 55 -1.06 0.65 0.41
C ALA A 55 -1.66 0.25 1.75
N VAL A 56 -0.94 0.55 2.83
CA VAL A 56 -1.27 0.25 4.23
C VAL A 56 -1.02 1.49 5.09
N LYS A 57 -1.42 1.47 6.36
CA LYS A 57 -1.01 2.51 7.30
C LYS A 57 0.44 2.27 7.73
N LYS A 58 1.19 3.34 7.95
CA LYS A 58 2.58 3.30 8.40
C LYS A 58 2.75 2.61 9.75
N GLU A 59 1.80 2.80 10.66
CA GLU A 59 1.79 2.16 11.98
C GLU A 59 1.74 0.63 11.90
N ASP A 60 1.15 0.09 10.83
CA ASP A 60 0.98 -1.36 10.64
C ASP A 60 2.18 -2.03 9.96
N ILE A 61 3.14 -1.26 9.41
CA ILE A 61 4.25 -1.80 8.62
C ILE A 61 5.00 -2.90 9.38
N GLY A 62 5.27 -2.72 10.68
CA GLY A 62 6.03 -3.70 11.46
C GLY A 62 5.34 -5.06 11.48
N ILE A 63 4.09 -5.08 11.94
CA ILE A 63 3.27 -6.30 12.05
C ILE A 63 3.09 -6.96 10.68
N LEU A 64 2.81 -6.16 9.64
CA LEU A 64 2.62 -6.68 8.30
C LEU A 64 3.94 -7.20 7.69
N SER A 65 5.08 -6.55 7.96
CA SER A 65 6.39 -7.03 7.50
C SER A 65 6.74 -8.39 8.10
N ASP A 66 6.50 -8.55 9.40
CA ASP A 66 6.72 -9.83 10.09
C ASP A 66 5.85 -10.92 9.46
N LYS A 67 4.57 -10.63 9.19
CA LYS A 67 3.68 -11.57 8.52
C LYS A 67 4.15 -11.96 7.11
N LEU A 68 4.56 -10.98 6.31
CA LEU A 68 5.06 -11.25 4.96
C LEU A 68 6.33 -12.12 5.01
N GLN A 69 7.21 -11.86 5.99
CA GLN A 69 8.40 -12.67 6.21
C GLN A 69 8.08 -14.11 6.61
N GLU A 70 7.09 -14.35 7.48
CA GLU A 70 6.61 -15.71 7.81
C GLU A 70 6.13 -16.47 6.56
N LEU A 71 5.46 -15.76 5.65
CA LEU A 71 4.96 -16.30 4.38
C LEU A 71 6.06 -16.40 3.31
N LYS A 72 7.30 -15.98 3.62
CA LYS A 72 8.43 -15.88 2.68
C LYS A 72 8.14 -14.97 1.48
N ILE A 73 7.18 -14.05 1.61
CA ILE A 73 6.87 -13.04 0.62
C ILE A 73 7.74 -11.82 0.91
N LYS A 74 8.52 -11.38 -0.08
CA LYS A 74 9.36 -10.18 0.07
C LYS A 74 8.91 -9.10 -0.91
N PRO A 75 8.36 -7.97 -0.40
CA PRO A 75 8.20 -6.79 -1.24
C PRO A 75 9.58 -6.32 -1.70
N ILE A 76 9.64 -5.81 -2.91
CA ILE A 76 10.88 -5.31 -3.53
C ILE A 76 11.33 -4.03 -2.84
N LYS A 77 10.35 -3.25 -2.38
CA LYS A 77 10.57 -2.01 -1.66
C LYS A 77 9.42 -1.78 -0.69
N THR A 78 9.77 -1.27 0.49
CA THR A 78 8.79 -0.77 1.47
C THR A 78 9.04 0.72 1.62
N VAL A 79 8.01 1.54 1.47
CA VAL A 79 8.12 2.99 1.52
C VAL A 79 7.11 3.56 2.50
N SER A 80 7.58 4.39 3.42
CA SER A 80 6.72 5.26 4.22
C SER A 80 6.70 6.64 3.57
N LEU A 81 5.51 7.23 3.48
CA LEU A 81 5.30 8.55 2.89
C LEU A 81 4.85 9.51 3.98
N GLU A 82 5.29 10.76 3.89
CA GLU A 82 4.89 11.83 4.82
C GLU A 82 3.44 12.28 4.58
N LYS A 83 2.88 11.94 3.41
CA LYS A 83 1.51 12.25 3.01
C LYS A 83 0.80 10.97 2.59
N CYS A 84 -0.52 10.94 2.78
CA CYS A 84 -1.34 9.81 2.35
C CYS A 84 -1.20 9.58 0.84
N VAL A 85 -1.08 8.31 0.43
CA VAL A 85 -1.05 7.90 -0.99
C VAL A 85 -2.44 7.97 -1.61
N PHE A 86 -3.48 8.12 -0.79
CA PHE A 86 -4.87 8.19 -1.21
C PHE A 86 -5.63 9.31 -0.49
N SER A 87 -5.92 10.42 -1.19
CA SER A 87 -7.05 11.27 -0.82
C SER A 87 -8.27 10.74 -1.56
N TYR A 88 -9.35 10.38 -0.86
CA TYR A 88 -10.65 10.18 -1.49
C TYR A 88 -11.05 11.47 -2.21
N THR A 89 -10.90 11.55 -3.53
CA THR A 89 -11.71 12.49 -4.33
C THR A 89 -12.99 11.76 -4.72
N TYR A 90 -14.01 11.87 -3.87
CA TYR A 90 -15.38 11.80 -4.35
C TYR A 90 -15.64 13.10 -5.12
N GLY A 91 -15.93 12.99 -6.42
CA GLY A 91 -16.21 14.12 -7.34
C GLY A 91 -14.93 14.61 -8.05
N SER A 92 -14.88 14.72 -9.38
CA SER A 92 -15.96 14.98 -10.33
C SER A 92 -15.81 14.13 -11.58
N ALA A 93 -16.93 13.56 -12.03
CA ALA A 93 -17.14 13.31 -13.43
C ALA A 93 -17.03 14.65 -14.18
N VAL A 94 -16.29 14.66 -15.29
CA VAL A 94 -16.50 15.60 -16.39
C VAL A 94 -16.65 14.75 -17.65
#